data_AF-A0A7R9QPU7-F1
#
_entry.id   AF-A0A7R9QPU7-F1
#
_cell.length_a   1.000
_cell.length_b   1.000
_cell.length_c   1.000
_cell.angle_alpha   90.00
_cell.angle_beta   90.00
_cell.angle_gamma   90.00
#
_symmetry.space_group_name_H-M   'P 1'
#
loop_
_entity.id
_entity.type
_entity.pdbx_description
1 polymer ?
#
loop_
_entity_poly.entity_id
_entity_poly.type
_entity_poly.pdbx_seq_one_letter_code
_entity_poly.pdbx_strand_id
1 'polypeptide(L)'
;MPIQTKRYRIRHLRKHEISQLLQLCQKEGRHMGTAEEVQSWLQFDPKGFYVAVDEDGVILGSCCGIRLSGSRGYLGMYVVSAQWRGIGIGKQIWNSAIQHLGSRNLGLSAVADLFQLYRDKAGFGHVADWTVDLYRLENMPKLYQYLSQDHHHRCHPSEVIDSVDGPPGADCQPMYQLTYDLNECCRVSISRKFRCF
;
A
#
# COMPACT_ATOMS: atom_id res chain seq x y z
N MET A 1 6.87 -32.28 18.44
CA MET A 1 7.58 -30.98 18.52
C MET A 1 6.70 -30.01 19.30
N PRO A 2 7.21 -29.30 20.31
CA PRO A 2 6.37 -28.37 21.06
C PRO A 2 5.98 -27.20 20.14
N ILE A 3 4.68 -26.89 20.11
CA ILE A 3 4.13 -25.72 19.42
C ILE A 3 4.64 -24.50 20.19
N GLN A 4 5.74 -23.90 19.73
CA GLN A 4 6.19 -22.62 20.25
C GLN A 4 5.06 -21.61 20.02
N THR A 5 4.42 -21.19 21.11
CA THR A 5 3.36 -20.20 21.06
C THR A 5 4.01 -18.85 20.82
N LYS A 6 4.14 -18.47 19.55
CA LYS A 6 4.75 -17.21 19.16
C LYS A 6 3.90 -16.04 19.69
N ARG A 7 4.40 -15.32 20.70
CA ARG A 7 3.70 -14.18 21.31
C ARG A 7 4.01 -12.89 20.55
N TYR A 8 2.96 -12.11 20.31
CA TYR A 8 3.06 -10.77 19.72
C TYR A 8 1.91 -9.91 20.22
N ARG A 9 2.03 -8.60 20.03
CA ARG A 9 0.95 -7.62 20.27
C ARG A 9 0.86 -6.62 19.12
N ILE A 10 -0.34 -6.10 18.90
CA ILE A 10 -0.59 -5.04 17.92
C ILE A 10 -0.69 -3.71 18.63
N ARG A 11 0.01 -2.70 18.10
CA ARG A 11 0.02 -1.34 18.63
C ARG A 11 0.35 -0.33 17.55
N HIS A 12 0.28 0.95 17.89
CA HIS A 12 0.76 2.00 17.00
C HIS A 12 2.27 1.97 16.84
N LEU A 13 2.75 2.33 15.64
CA LEU A 13 4.17 2.57 15.36
C LEU A 13 4.66 3.76 16.18
N ARG A 14 5.87 3.67 16.74
CA ARG A 14 6.52 4.79 17.41
C ARG A 14 7.54 5.43 16.46
N LYS A 15 7.74 6.74 16.57
CA LYS A 15 8.60 7.51 15.65
C LYS A 15 10.04 6.97 15.56
N HIS A 16 10.62 6.52 16.67
CA HIS A 16 11.98 5.96 16.69
C HIS A 16 12.09 4.57 16.03
N GLU A 17 10.97 3.94 15.69
CA GLU A 17 10.91 2.59 15.10
C GLU A 17 10.70 2.62 13.58
N ILE A 18 10.62 3.82 12.98
CA ILE A 18 10.43 3.99 11.53
C ILE A 18 11.52 3.28 10.75
N SER A 19 12.78 3.40 11.16
CA SER A 19 13.89 2.71 10.50
C SER A 19 13.74 1.19 10.55
N GLN A 20 13.22 0.63 11.64
CA GLN A 20 12.97 -0.80 11.76
C GLN A 20 11.83 -1.27 10.84
N LEU A 21 10.77 -0.46 10.71
CA LEU A 21 9.69 -0.72 9.75
C LEU A 21 10.24 -0.75 8.32
N LEU A 22 11.03 0.25 7.94
CA LEU A 22 11.60 0.33 6.59
C LEU A 22 12.56 -0.85 6.31
N GLN A 23 13.34 -1.27 7.30
CA GLN A 23 14.17 -2.48 7.20
C GLN A 23 13.33 -3.75 6.99
N LEU A 24 12.18 -3.89 7.67
CA LEU A 24 11.25 -5.00 7.42
C LEU A 24 10.72 -4.94 5.99
N CYS A 25 10.26 -3.77 5.55
CA CYS A 25 9.77 -3.56 4.18
C CYS A 25 10.84 -4.00 3.16
N GLN A 26 12.06 -3.49 3.30
CA GLN A 26 13.19 -3.83 2.43
C GLN A 26 13.50 -5.35 2.43
N LYS A 27 13.58 -5.98 3.61
CA LYS A 27 13.84 -7.42 3.73
C LYS A 27 12.77 -8.28 3.05
N GLU A 28 11.53 -7.82 3.05
CA GLU A 28 10.40 -8.51 2.39
C GLU A 28 10.21 -8.08 0.92
N GLY A 29 11.20 -7.39 0.33
CA GLY A 29 11.17 -6.91 -1.05
C GLY A 29 10.11 -5.84 -1.30
N ARG A 30 9.58 -5.23 -0.24
CA ARG A 30 8.62 -4.12 -0.30
C ARG A 30 9.37 -2.81 -0.25
N HIS A 31 9.63 -2.23 -1.41
CA HIS A 31 10.23 -0.90 -1.52
C HIS A 31 9.14 0.16 -1.32
N MET A 32 8.87 0.49 -0.06
CA MET A 32 7.71 1.28 0.35
C MET A 32 8.16 2.47 1.20
N GLY A 33 8.28 3.61 0.53
CA GLY A 33 8.43 4.94 1.10
C GLY A 33 9.72 5.22 1.86
N THR A 34 9.93 6.50 2.19
CA THR A 34 11.10 6.99 2.94
C THR A 34 10.77 7.24 4.41
N ALA A 35 11.80 7.47 5.23
CA ALA A 35 11.61 7.81 6.64
C ALA A 35 10.83 9.12 6.79
N GLU A 36 11.11 10.10 5.93
CA GLU A 36 10.47 11.41 5.89
C GLU A 36 8.99 11.31 5.51
N GLU A 37 8.64 10.44 4.57
CA GLU A 37 7.25 10.17 4.19
C GLU A 37 6.45 9.54 5.35
N VAL A 38 7.02 8.52 5.99
CA VAL A 38 6.40 7.87 7.15
C VAL A 38 6.24 8.87 8.30
N GLN A 39 7.24 9.71 8.56
CA GLN A 39 7.16 10.77 9.56
C GLN A 39 6.06 11.79 9.24
N SER A 40 5.95 12.21 7.99
CA SER A 40 4.93 13.15 7.53
C SER A 40 3.53 12.57 7.71
N TRP A 41 3.33 11.29 7.39
CA TRP A 41 2.05 10.61 7.61
C TRP A 41 1.71 10.46 9.09
N LEU A 42 2.70 10.17 9.96
CA LEU A 42 2.51 10.13 11.41
C LEU A 42 2.23 11.52 12.01
N GLN A 43 2.75 12.60 11.41
CA GLN A 43 2.42 13.95 11.82
C GLN A 43 0.97 14.29 11.46
N PHE A 44 0.52 13.88 10.28
CA PHE A 44 -0.82 14.10 9.79
C PHE A 44 -1.88 13.24 10.49
N ASP A 45 -1.59 11.95 10.71
CA ASP A 45 -2.44 11.03 11.46
C ASP A 45 -1.61 10.20 12.46
N PRO A 46 -1.44 10.68 13.72
CA PRO A 46 -0.60 10.02 14.73
C PRO A 46 -1.01 8.60 15.11
N LYS A 47 -2.22 8.17 14.74
CA LYS A 47 -2.74 6.81 14.98
C LYS A 47 -2.84 5.99 13.70
N GLY A 48 -2.33 6.50 12.58
CA GLY A 48 -2.50 5.91 11.26
C GLY A 48 -1.61 4.71 10.95
N PHE A 49 -0.66 4.35 11.81
CA PHE A 49 0.20 3.18 11.61
C PHE A 49 0.01 2.14 12.70
N TYR A 50 -0.15 0.89 12.28
CA TYR A 50 -0.26 -0.28 13.14
C TYR A 50 0.88 -1.25 12.86
N VAL A 51 1.50 -1.78 13.92
CA VAL A 51 2.55 -2.79 13.85
C VAL A 51 2.23 -3.95 14.78
N ALA A 52 2.57 -5.17 14.35
CA ALA A 52 2.72 -6.29 15.27
C ALA A 52 4.16 -6.35 15.75
N VAL A 53 4.37 -6.50 17.06
CA VAL A 53 5.69 -6.65 17.65
C VAL A 53 5.77 -7.86 18.57
N ASP A 54 6.93 -8.49 18.64
CA ASP A 54 7.21 -9.52 19.64
C ASP A 54 7.49 -8.92 21.04
N GLU A 55 7.87 -9.78 21.98
CA GLU A 55 8.16 -9.41 23.37
C GLU A 55 9.40 -8.47 23.49
N ASP A 56 10.37 -8.61 22.58
CA ASP A 56 11.58 -7.77 22.51
C ASP A 56 11.33 -6.45 21.75
N GLY A 57 10.15 -6.28 21.17
CA GLY A 57 9.75 -5.09 20.43
C GLY A 57 10.11 -5.11 18.95
N VAL A 58 10.53 -6.25 18.41
CA VAL A 58 10.84 -6.41 16.98
C VAL A 58 9.56 -6.33 16.16
N ILE A 59 9.55 -5.48 15.13
CA ILE A 59 8.41 -5.36 14.20
C ILE A 59 8.34 -6.62 13.32
N LEU A 60 7.21 -7.31 13.40
CA LEU A 60 6.90 -8.54 12.69
C LEU A 60 6.01 -8.29 11.46
N GLY A 61 5.30 -7.17 11.46
CA GLY A 61 4.40 -6.77 10.40
C GLY A 61 3.85 -5.37 10.61
N SER A 62 3.32 -4.79 9.54
CA SER A 62 2.80 -3.43 9.52
C SER A 62 1.61 -3.29 8.57
N CYS A 63 0.79 -2.28 8.82
CA CYS A 63 -0.18 -1.71 7.90
C CYS A 63 -0.47 -0.28 8.36
N CYS A 64 -0.50 0.66 7.41
CA CYS A 64 -1.03 1.99 7.69
C CYS A 64 -2.45 2.13 7.16
N GLY A 65 -3.25 2.88 7.90
CA GLY A 65 -4.55 3.41 7.51
C GLY A 65 -4.58 4.91 7.81
N ILE A 66 -4.33 5.74 6.80
CA ILE A 66 -4.21 7.20 6.95
C ILE A 66 -5.55 7.86 6.63
N ARG A 67 -6.09 8.66 7.56
CA ARG A 67 -7.30 9.47 7.32
C ARG A 67 -6.97 10.75 6.56
N LEU A 68 -6.97 10.67 5.23
CA LEU A 68 -6.73 11.82 4.34
C LEU A 68 -7.73 12.97 4.54
N SER A 69 -8.97 12.67 4.92
CA SER A 69 -10.00 13.67 5.25
C SER A 69 -11.16 13.06 6.04
N GLY A 70 -12.25 13.82 6.26
CA GLY A 70 -13.50 13.30 6.84
C GLY A 70 -14.13 12.17 6.03
N SER A 71 -13.94 12.15 4.71
CA SER A 71 -14.59 11.20 3.79
C SER A 71 -13.62 10.22 3.12
N ARG A 72 -12.30 10.47 3.14
CA ARG A 72 -11.29 9.69 2.41
C ARG A 72 -10.21 9.11 3.32
N GLY A 73 -9.75 7.91 3.01
CA GLY A 73 -8.66 7.23 3.68
C GLY A 73 -7.78 6.44 2.72
N TYR A 74 -6.57 6.11 3.16
CA TYR A 74 -5.62 5.34 2.37
C TYR A 74 -5.06 4.18 3.20
N LEU A 75 -4.97 3.00 2.59
CA LEU A 75 -4.32 1.83 3.17
C LEU A 75 -3.00 1.56 2.44
N GLY A 76 -1.96 1.25 3.22
CA GLY A 76 -0.64 0.99 2.65
C GLY A 76 0.29 0.29 3.62
N MET A 77 1.55 0.16 3.19
CA MET A 77 2.64 -0.44 3.97
C MET A 77 2.27 -1.76 4.64
N TYR A 78 1.46 -2.56 3.93
CA TYR A 78 1.01 -3.87 4.39
C TYR A 78 2.11 -4.91 4.15
N VAL A 79 2.75 -5.34 5.22
CA VAL A 79 3.83 -6.32 5.18
C VAL A 79 3.79 -7.19 6.43
N VAL A 80 4.12 -8.47 6.28
CA VAL A 80 4.33 -9.40 7.40
C VAL A 80 5.59 -10.18 7.09
N SER A 81 6.48 -10.27 8.07
CA SER A 81 7.71 -11.05 8.01
C SER A 81 7.38 -12.49 7.59
N ALA A 82 8.14 -13.05 6.65
CA ALA A 82 7.89 -14.38 6.10
C ALA A 82 7.75 -15.47 7.19
N GLN A 83 8.56 -15.38 8.26
CA GLN A 83 8.55 -16.32 9.39
C GLN A 83 7.28 -16.25 10.26
N TRP A 84 6.48 -15.20 10.08
CA TRP A 84 5.30 -14.86 10.89
C TRP A 84 4.00 -14.84 10.07
N ARG A 85 4.05 -15.32 8.83
CA ARG A 85 2.87 -15.53 7.98
C ARG A 85 2.10 -16.79 8.41
N GLY A 86 0.86 -16.91 7.94
CA GLY A 86 0.01 -18.09 8.19
C GLY A 86 -0.64 -18.17 9.57
N ILE A 87 -0.28 -17.30 10.52
CA ILE A 87 -0.80 -17.32 11.90
C ILE A 87 -1.77 -16.17 12.23
N GLY A 88 -2.23 -15.43 11.21
CA GLY A 88 -3.27 -14.41 11.35
C GLY A 88 -2.80 -12.99 11.71
N ILE A 89 -1.49 -12.74 11.89
CA ILE A 89 -0.95 -11.39 12.17
C ILE A 89 -1.44 -10.36 11.15
N GLY A 90 -1.26 -10.64 9.86
CA GLY A 90 -1.62 -9.70 8.79
C GLY A 90 -3.10 -9.29 8.85
N LYS A 91 -4.00 -10.26 9.07
CA LYS A 91 -5.44 -10.01 9.20
C LYS A 91 -5.76 -9.09 10.38
N GLN A 92 -5.10 -9.29 11.52
CA GLN A 92 -5.36 -8.48 12.71
C GLN A 92 -4.85 -7.04 12.57
N ILE A 93 -3.66 -6.84 11.98
CA ILE A 93 -3.13 -5.49 11.71
C ILE A 93 -4.01 -4.78 10.68
N TRP A 94 -4.37 -5.47 9.59
CA TRP A 94 -5.30 -4.96 8.58
C TRP A 94 -6.63 -4.51 9.18
N ASN A 95 -7.23 -5.35 10.03
CA ASN A 95 -8.49 -5.02 10.70
C ASN A 95 -8.36 -3.78 11.59
N SER A 96 -7.23 -3.61 12.27
CA SER A 96 -6.96 -2.43 13.09
C SER A 96 -6.92 -1.15 12.24
N ALA A 97 -6.24 -1.22 11.09
CA ALA A 97 -6.19 -0.10 10.14
C ALA A 97 -7.57 0.22 9.53
N ILE A 98 -8.33 -0.78 9.12
CA ILE A 98 -9.70 -0.61 8.61
C ILE A 98 -10.61 0.01 9.66
N GLN A 99 -10.56 -0.47 10.91
CA GLN A 99 -11.39 0.05 12.00
C GLN A 99 -11.10 1.54 12.26
N HIS A 100 -9.83 1.94 12.23
CA HIS A 100 -9.41 3.34 12.38
C HIS A 100 -9.90 4.25 11.25
N LEU A 101 -9.95 3.72 10.03
CA LEU A 101 -10.45 4.43 8.85
C LEU A 101 -11.98 4.56 8.85
N GLY A 102 -12.68 3.61 9.48
CA GLY A 102 -14.13 3.65 9.66
C GLY A 102 -14.88 3.56 8.33
N SER A 103 -15.86 4.45 8.11
CA SER A 103 -16.76 4.42 6.95
C SER A 103 -16.26 5.21 5.72
N ARG A 104 -15.01 5.69 5.73
CA ARG A 104 -14.41 6.48 4.65
C ARG A 104 -14.32 5.70 3.33
N ASN A 105 -14.24 6.40 2.21
CA ASN A 105 -13.79 5.84 0.93
C ASN A 105 -12.29 5.53 1.04
N LEU A 106 -11.91 4.28 0.79
CA LEU A 106 -10.53 3.81 1.00
C LEU A 106 -9.84 3.55 -0.33
N GLY A 107 -8.66 4.12 -0.51
CA GLY A 107 -7.74 3.78 -1.61
C GLY A 107 -6.55 2.95 -1.13
N LEU A 108 -5.94 2.16 -2.01
CA LEU A 108 -4.64 1.51 -1.82
C LEU A 108 -3.91 1.33 -3.15
N SER A 109 -2.59 1.17 -3.08
CA SER A 109 -1.77 0.77 -4.23
C SER A 109 -1.42 -0.72 -4.11
N ALA A 110 -1.94 -1.53 -5.02
CA ALA A 110 -1.72 -2.97 -5.09
C ALA A 110 -0.50 -3.29 -5.95
N VAL A 111 0.35 -4.21 -5.49
CA VAL A 111 1.31 -4.89 -6.38
C VAL A 111 0.57 -5.90 -7.24
N ALA A 112 1.11 -6.22 -8.43
CA ALA A 112 0.51 -7.16 -9.39
C ALA A 112 -0.02 -8.46 -8.73
N ASP A 113 0.79 -9.12 -7.90
CA ASP A 113 0.43 -10.39 -7.24
C ASP A 113 -0.78 -10.28 -6.30
N LEU A 114 -1.04 -9.10 -5.74
CA LEU A 114 -2.14 -8.87 -4.79
C LEU A 114 -3.32 -8.14 -5.42
N PHE A 115 -3.22 -7.75 -6.70
CA PHE A 115 -4.23 -6.98 -7.39
C PHE A 115 -5.60 -7.67 -7.37
N GLN A 116 -5.65 -8.92 -7.86
CA GLN A 116 -6.89 -9.71 -7.90
C GLN A 116 -7.47 -9.93 -6.49
N LEU A 117 -6.62 -10.16 -5.49
CA LEU A 117 -7.05 -10.30 -4.11
C LEU A 117 -7.79 -9.04 -3.62
N TYR A 118 -7.22 -7.86 -3.86
CA TYR A 118 -7.84 -6.62 -3.40
C TYR A 118 -9.12 -6.30 -4.17
N ARG A 119 -9.09 -6.44 -5.50
CA ARG A 119 -10.22 -6.17 -6.38
C ARG A 119 -11.40 -7.09 -6.08
N ASP A 120 -11.15 -8.39 -6.07
CA ASP A 120 -12.20 -9.40 -6.10
C ASP A 120 -12.62 -9.85 -4.70
N LYS A 121 -11.74 -9.73 -3.68
CA LYS A 121 -11.99 -10.27 -2.33
C LYS A 121 -11.95 -9.25 -1.20
N ALA A 122 -11.18 -8.16 -1.32
CA ALA A 122 -11.10 -7.14 -0.26
C ALA A 122 -12.08 -5.97 -0.44
N GLY A 123 -12.85 -5.98 -1.54
CA GLY A 123 -13.89 -5.00 -1.85
C GLY A 123 -13.40 -3.71 -2.52
N PHE A 124 -12.19 -3.70 -3.06
CA PHE A 124 -11.64 -2.57 -3.82
C PHE A 124 -12.06 -2.68 -5.29
N GLY A 125 -13.34 -2.42 -5.58
CA GLY A 125 -13.89 -2.67 -6.91
C GLY A 125 -13.54 -1.64 -7.99
N HIS A 126 -13.00 -0.47 -7.62
CA HIS A 126 -12.71 0.61 -8.56
C HIS A 126 -11.22 0.73 -8.82
N VAL A 127 -10.79 0.46 -10.04
CA VAL A 127 -9.38 0.49 -10.46
C VAL A 127 -9.09 1.82 -11.15
N ALA A 128 -7.96 2.46 -10.85
CA ALA A 128 -7.51 3.64 -11.57
C ALA A 128 -7.16 3.29 -13.03
N ASP A 129 -7.31 4.25 -13.92
CA ASP A 129 -6.91 4.18 -15.34
C ASP A 129 -5.39 4.29 -15.56
N TRP A 130 -4.63 4.42 -14.47
CA TRP A 130 -3.17 4.51 -14.47
C TRP A 130 -2.51 3.50 -13.54
N THR A 131 -1.26 3.19 -13.86
CA THR A 131 -0.36 2.36 -13.05
C THR A 131 0.94 3.10 -12.78
N VAL A 132 1.63 2.72 -11.71
CA VAL A 132 2.99 3.19 -11.41
C VAL A 132 3.93 2.01 -11.52
N ASP A 133 4.84 2.07 -12.47
CA ASP A 133 5.88 1.08 -12.67
C ASP A 133 7.16 1.54 -11.97
N LEU A 134 7.66 0.71 -11.07
CA LEU A 134 8.94 0.92 -10.40
C LEU A 134 9.99 0.05 -11.09
N TYR A 135 11.12 0.67 -11.44
CA TYR A 135 12.24 0.03 -12.11
C TYR A 135 13.49 0.08 -11.24
N ARG A 136 14.25 -1.03 -11.25
CA ARG A 136 15.62 -1.05 -10.72
C ARG A 136 16.59 -0.61 -11.80
N LEU A 137 17.41 0.39 -11.48
CA LEU A 137 18.49 0.83 -12.35
C LEU A 137 19.71 -0.09 -12.18
N GLU A 138 19.73 -1.22 -12.89
CA GLU A 138 20.95 -2.03 -13.03
C GLU A 138 21.70 -1.69 -14.33
N ASN A 139 21.00 -1.18 -15.35
CA ASN A 139 21.57 -0.81 -16.65
C ASN A 139 20.70 0.26 -17.36
N MET A 140 21.14 1.52 -17.31
CA MET A 140 20.43 2.67 -17.90
C MET A 140 20.15 2.55 -19.42
N PRO A 141 21.12 2.16 -20.26
CA PRO A 141 20.87 1.95 -21.70
C PRO A 141 19.76 0.94 -22.00
N LYS A 142 19.71 -0.19 -21.27
CA LYS A 142 18.69 -1.24 -21.47
C LYS A 142 17.30 -0.76 -21.07
N LEU A 143 17.19 0.01 -19.99
CA LEU A 143 15.93 0.62 -19.58
C LEU A 143 15.44 1.62 -20.62
N TYR A 144 16.31 2.49 -21.13
CA TYR A 144 15.93 3.47 -22.16
C TYR A 144 15.42 2.78 -23.43
N GLN A 145 16.08 1.68 -23.84
CA GLN A 145 15.66 0.87 -24.97
C GLN A 145 14.31 0.15 -24.73
N TYR A 146 14.02 -0.26 -23.50
CA TYR A 146 12.73 -0.88 -23.14
C TYR A 146 11.60 0.15 -23.09
N LEU A 147 11.83 1.31 -22.49
CA LEU A 147 10.85 2.40 -22.40
C LEU A 147 10.54 3.01 -23.77
N SER A 148 11.51 3.04 -24.69
CA SER A 148 11.32 3.54 -26.06
C SER A 148 10.60 2.57 -27.00
N GLN A 149 10.33 1.32 -26.56
CA GLN A 149 9.62 0.30 -27.36
C GLN A 149 8.08 0.38 -27.22
N ASP A 150 7.56 1.41 -26.56
CA ASP A 150 6.13 1.77 -26.58
C ASP A 150 5.18 0.64 -26.13
N HIS A 151 5.57 -0.08 -25.06
CA HIS A 151 4.67 -1.04 -24.39
C HIS A 151 3.58 -0.36 -23.53
N HIS A 152 3.54 0.97 -23.49
CA HIS A 152 2.58 1.77 -22.72
C HIS A 152 1.13 1.73 -23.25
N HIS A 153 0.83 0.97 -24.30
CA HIS A 153 -0.53 0.81 -24.84
C HIS A 153 -1.15 -0.58 -24.63
N ARG A 154 -0.59 -1.42 -23.74
CA ARG A 154 -1.22 -2.70 -23.40
C ARG A 154 -1.37 -2.92 -21.90
N CYS A 155 -2.07 -2.01 -21.23
CA CYS A 155 -3.21 -2.52 -20.50
C CYS A 155 -4.11 -3.16 -21.57
N HIS A 156 -4.22 -4.48 -21.60
CA HIS A 156 -5.41 -5.13 -22.15
C HIS A 156 -6.38 -5.29 -20.97
N PRO A 157 -7.21 -4.28 -20.67
CA PRO A 157 -8.51 -4.56 -20.12
C PRO A 157 -9.30 -5.11 -21.32
N SER A 158 -9.42 -6.42 -21.44
CA SER A 158 -10.65 -6.88 -22.09
C SER A 158 -11.76 -6.44 -21.14
N GLU A 159 -12.33 -5.27 -21.43
CA GLU A 159 -13.50 -4.62 -20.82
C GLU A 159 -13.27 -3.68 -19.63
N VAL A 160 -12.87 -2.42 -19.89
CA VAL A 160 -13.31 -1.20 -19.16
C VAL A 160 -13.18 -0.02 -20.14
N ILE A 161 -14.20 0.26 -20.96
CA ILE A 161 -15.24 1.31 -20.82
C ILE A 161 -14.66 2.72 -20.59
N ASP A 162 -14.69 3.48 -21.68
CA ASP A 162 -14.67 4.93 -21.89
C ASP A 162 -14.11 5.84 -20.77
N SER A 163 -13.15 6.65 -21.19
CA SER A 163 -12.83 7.94 -20.62
C SER A 163 -14.10 8.66 -20.17
N VAL A 164 -14.31 8.80 -18.86
CA VAL A 164 -15.27 9.75 -18.35
C VAL A 164 -14.49 11.02 -18.07
N ASP A 165 -14.54 11.96 -19.01
CA ASP A 165 -14.30 13.37 -18.71
C ASP A 165 -15.12 13.72 -17.47
N GLY A 166 -14.44 13.99 -16.35
CA GLY A 166 -15.10 14.44 -15.15
C GLY A 166 -15.82 15.77 -15.44
N PRO A 167 -17.09 15.94 -15.05
CA PRO A 167 -17.78 17.21 -15.27
C PRO A 167 -17.04 18.35 -14.54
N PRO A 168 -17.00 19.57 -15.11
CA PRO A 168 -16.35 20.69 -14.47
C PRO A 168 -17.11 21.03 -13.19
N GLY A 169 -16.46 20.85 -12.04
CA GLY A 169 -17.02 21.15 -10.71
C GLY A 169 -16.99 20.00 -9.69
N ALA A 170 -16.54 18.80 -10.06
CA ALA A 170 -16.30 17.73 -9.08
C ALA A 170 -14.94 17.96 -8.37
N ASP A 171 -14.97 18.15 -7.06
CA ASP A 171 -13.79 18.37 -6.19
C ASP A 171 -12.99 17.06 -5.97
N CYS A 172 -12.81 16.28 -7.04
CA CYS A 172 -12.05 15.05 -7.10
C CYS A 172 -10.71 15.32 -7.79
N GLN A 173 -9.75 15.85 -7.02
CA GLN A 173 -8.37 15.91 -7.47
C GLN A 173 -7.76 14.50 -7.47
N PRO A 174 -7.11 14.05 -8.55
CA PRO A 174 -6.27 12.87 -8.52
C PRO A 174 -5.17 13.08 -7.47
N MET A 175 -5.02 12.12 -6.56
CA MET A 175 -3.92 12.11 -5.59
C MET A 175 -2.68 11.56 -6.28
N TYR A 176 -1.69 12.43 -6.49
CA TYR A 176 -0.36 12.04 -6.93
C TYR A 176 0.33 11.19 -5.85
N GLN A 177 0.88 10.04 -6.24
CA GLN A 177 1.84 9.31 -5.42
C GLN A 177 3.21 9.42 -6.08
N LEU A 178 4.14 10.14 -5.44
CA LEU A 178 5.57 10.04 -5.74
C LEU A 178 6.08 8.77 -5.08
N THR A 179 6.84 7.96 -5.81
CA THR A 179 7.53 6.77 -5.30
C THR A 179 8.91 6.70 -5.92
N TYR A 180 9.92 6.49 -5.08
CA TYR A 180 11.22 5.99 -5.50
C TYR A 180 11.56 4.78 -4.64
N ASP A 181 11.99 3.69 -5.29
CA ASP A 181 13.03 2.74 -4.86
C ASP A 181 13.07 1.53 -5.84
N LEU A 182 14.27 0.99 -6.00
CA LEU A 182 14.89 0.40 -7.18
C LEU A 182 14.62 -1.11 -7.29
N ASN A 183 13.40 -1.53 -7.68
CA ASN A 183 13.03 -2.94 -7.93
C ASN A 183 11.95 -3.04 -9.03
N GLU A 184 11.97 -4.12 -9.85
CA GLU A 184 10.92 -4.41 -10.83
C GLU A 184 9.58 -4.71 -10.12
N CYS A 185 8.63 -3.76 -10.15
CA CYS A 185 7.27 -4.00 -9.65
C CYS A 185 6.25 -3.00 -10.23
N CYS A 186 5.21 -3.52 -10.89
CA CYS A 186 4.05 -2.73 -11.32
C CYS A 186 3.07 -2.55 -10.15
N ARG A 187 2.58 -1.33 -9.93
CA ARG A 187 1.53 -0.99 -8.96
C ARG A 187 0.30 -0.41 -9.64
N VAL A 188 -0.88 -0.81 -9.16
CA VAL A 188 -2.17 -0.26 -9.60
C VAL A 188 -2.91 0.34 -8.41
N SER A 189 -3.44 1.54 -8.58
CA SER A 189 -4.28 2.18 -7.56
C SER A 189 -5.70 1.64 -7.63
N ILE A 190 -6.28 1.28 -6.48
CA ILE A 190 -7.63 0.71 -6.38
C ILE A 190 -8.37 1.33 -5.19
N SER A 191 -9.68 1.53 -5.30
CA SER A 191 -10.52 2.12 -4.25
C SER A 191 -11.79 1.33 -3.95
N ARG A 192 -12.30 1.51 -2.72
CA ARG A 192 -13.54 0.93 -2.18
C ARG A 192 -14.49 2.03 -1.70
N LYS A 193 -15.69 2.07 -2.30
CA LYS A 193 -16.79 3.05 -2.16
C LYS A 193 -16.54 4.39 -2.85
N PHE A 194 -16.92 4.49 -4.12
CA PHE A 194 -17.05 5.77 -4.81
C PHE A 194 -18.29 6.51 -4.30
N ARG A 195 -18.12 7.72 -3.75
CA ARG A 195 -19.23 8.66 -3.57
C ARG A 195 -18.79 10.01 -4.10
N CYS A 196 -19.12 10.27 -5.36
CA CYS A 196 -19.15 11.62 -5.89
C CYS A 196 -20.23 12.39 -5.12
N PHE A 197 -19.89 13.56 -4.61
CA PHE A 197 -20.87 14.60 -4.34
C PHE A 197 -20.74 15.63 -5.45
#